data_AF-R7V6Q4-F1
#
_entry.id   AF-R7V6Q4-F1
#
_cell.length_a   1.000
_cell.length_b   1.000
_cell.length_c   1.000
_cell.angle_alpha   90.00
_cell.angle_beta   90.00
_cell.angle_gamma   90.00
#
_symmetry.space_group_name_H-M   'P 1'
#
loop_
_entity.id
_entity.type
_entity.pdbx_description
1 polymer ?
#
loop_
_entity_poly.entity_id
_entity_poly.type
_entity_poly.pdbx_seq_one_letter_code
_entity_poly.pdbx_strand_id
1 'polypeptide(L)'
;MASNAMRMVLQDASFYVCALTYANSQRTIKASFYVCALTYANSQRTIKASFYVCALTYANSQRTIKASFYVCALTYANSQRTIKASFYVCALTYANSQRTIKASFYVCALTYANSQRTIKASFYVCALTYANSQRTIKASFYVCALTYANSQRTIKASFYVCALTYANSQRTIKASFYVCALTYANSQRTIKASFYVCALTYANSQRTIKASFYVCALTYANSQRTIKASFYVCALTYARGPSITDAGDWIIRL
;
A
#
# COMPACT_ATOMS: atom_id res chain seq x y z
N MET A 1 2.47 -42.45 6.98
CA MET A 1 3.15 -41.37 7.75
C MET A 1 4.60 -41.28 7.27
N ALA A 2 4.94 -40.30 6.45
CA ALA A 2 6.33 -39.97 6.14
C ALA A 2 6.57 -38.53 6.62
N SER A 3 7.28 -38.41 7.74
CA SER A 3 7.72 -37.13 8.30
C SER A 3 8.79 -36.54 7.39
N ASN A 4 8.38 -35.79 6.35
CA ASN A 4 9.28 -34.94 5.57
C ASN A 4 9.61 -33.65 6.35
N ALA A 5 10.06 -33.81 7.59
CA ALA A 5 10.67 -32.74 8.37
C ALA A 5 12.09 -32.50 7.83
N MET A 6 12.19 -31.81 6.69
CA MET A 6 13.48 -31.35 6.16
C MET A 6 13.95 -30.18 7.04
N ARG A 7 14.73 -30.52 8.07
CA ARG A 7 15.38 -29.60 9.00
C ARG A 7 16.51 -28.85 8.29
N MET A 8 16.62 -27.55 8.60
CA MET A 8 17.63 -26.57 8.20
C MET A 8 18.62 -27.03 7.11
N VAL A 9 18.28 -26.75 5.85
CA VAL A 9 19.20 -26.93 4.73
C VAL A 9 19.79 -25.57 4.37
N LEU A 10 21.11 -25.44 4.51
CA LEU A 10 21.90 -24.38 3.89
C LEU A 10 22.14 -24.79 2.43
N GLN A 11 21.62 -24.00 1.50
CA GLN A 11 21.84 -24.19 0.07
C GLN A 11 22.59 -22.97 -0.44
N ASP A 12 23.87 -23.18 -0.75
CA ASP A 12 24.78 -22.22 -1.36
C ASP A 12 25.02 -22.66 -2.80
N ALA A 13 24.44 -21.95 -3.77
CA ALA A 13 24.60 -22.23 -5.19
C ALA A 13 24.59 -20.93 -5.99
N SER A 14 25.36 -20.85 -7.09
CA SER A 14 25.29 -19.70 -8.00
C SER A 14 23.88 -19.57 -8.61
N PHE A 15 23.27 -20.70 -8.97
CA PHE A 15 21.93 -20.80 -9.53
C PHE A 15 21.17 -21.91 -8.81
N TYR A 16 19.99 -21.59 -8.28
CA TYR A 16 19.12 -22.54 -7.60
C TYR A 16 17.71 -22.48 -8.17
N VAL A 17 17.20 -23.61 -8.66
CA VAL A 17 15.83 -23.75 -9.19
C VAL A 17 15.13 -24.88 -8.47
N CYS A 18 13.89 -24.66 -8.03
CA CYS A 18 13.09 -25.74 -7.46
C CYS A 18 11.59 -25.62 -7.72
N ALA A 19 10.94 -26.78 -7.87
CA ALA A 19 9.50 -26.93 -8.02
C ALA A 19 8.99 -28.06 -7.09
N LEU A 20 8.49 -27.71 -5.90
CA LEU A 20 8.32 -28.66 -4.78
C LEU A 20 7.16 -28.23 -3.85
N THR A 21 6.51 -29.23 -3.23
CA THR A 21 5.49 -29.04 -2.20
C THR A 21 6.01 -29.53 -0.85
N TYR A 22 5.81 -28.75 0.23
CA TYR A 22 6.25 -29.16 1.57
C TYR A 22 5.19 -28.89 2.63
N ALA A 23 5.01 -29.84 3.55
CA ALA A 23 4.07 -29.70 4.66
C ALA A 23 4.64 -28.90 5.85
N ASN A 24 5.96 -28.99 6.09
CA ASN A 24 6.71 -28.23 7.09
C ASN A 24 8.12 -27.96 6.54
N SER A 25 8.62 -26.74 6.62
CA SER A 25 10.02 -26.48 6.23
C SER A 25 10.67 -25.30 6.95
N GLN A 26 11.95 -25.49 7.30
CA GLN A 26 12.83 -24.42 7.78
C GLN A 26 14.07 -24.36 6.88
N ARG A 27 14.30 -23.22 6.22
CA ARG A 27 15.41 -23.10 5.24
C ARG A 27 16.11 -21.76 5.27
N THR A 28 17.42 -21.82 5.01
CA THR A 28 18.26 -20.67 4.73
C THR A 28 18.91 -20.86 3.37
N ILE A 29 18.63 -19.97 2.43
CA ILE A 29 19.11 -20.07 1.04
C ILE A 29 19.98 -18.86 0.75
N LYS A 30 21.17 -19.10 0.19
CA LYS A 30 22.01 -18.07 -0.41
C LYS A 30 22.29 -18.45 -1.86
N ALA A 31 21.88 -17.60 -2.79
CA ALA A 31 22.14 -17.86 -4.20
C ALA A 31 22.34 -16.57 -4.99
N SER A 32 23.10 -16.58 -6.08
CA SER A 32 23.10 -15.42 -6.97
C SER A 32 21.74 -15.30 -7.66
N PHE A 33 21.21 -16.44 -8.12
CA PHE A 33 19.89 -16.56 -8.73
C PHE A 33 19.08 -17.64 -8.02
N TYR A 34 17.89 -17.29 -7.54
CA TYR A 34 16.93 -18.22 -7.00
C TYR A 34 15.61 -18.11 -7.75
N VAL A 35 15.19 -19.21 -8.40
CA VAL A 35 13.88 -19.31 -9.05
C VAL A 35 13.11 -20.45 -8.41
N CYS A 36 11.85 -20.23 -8.04
CA CYS A 36 11.06 -21.32 -7.49
C CYS A 36 9.56 -21.24 -7.71
N ALA A 37 8.94 -22.42 -7.85
CA ALA A 37 7.50 -22.60 -7.88
C ALA A 37 7.12 -23.57 -6.76
N LEU A 38 6.44 -23.11 -5.70
CA LEU A 38 6.33 -23.92 -4.49
C LEU A 38 5.02 -23.73 -3.73
N THR A 39 4.52 -24.82 -3.16
CA THR A 39 3.38 -24.82 -2.25
C THR A 39 3.83 -25.25 -0.85
N TYR A 40 3.46 -24.49 0.17
CA TYR A 40 3.81 -24.83 1.55
C TYR A 40 2.65 -24.71 2.52
N ALA A 41 2.61 -25.64 3.47
CA ALA A 41 2.09 -25.39 4.80
C ALA A 41 3.27 -25.13 5.75
N ASN A 42 3.06 -24.30 6.78
CA ASN A 42 3.96 -24.13 7.93
C ASN A 42 5.45 -23.97 7.56
N SER A 43 5.84 -22.78 7.11
CA SER A 43 7.23 -22.54 6.66
C SER A 43 7.91 -21.34 7.31
N GLN A 44 9.20 -21.52 7.62
CA GLN A 44 10.10 -20.43 8.02
C GLN A 44 11.27 -20.36 7.05
N ARG A 45 11.51 -19.19 6.45
CA ARG A 45 12.60 -19.03 5.47
C ARG A 45 13.38 -17.74 5.60
N THR A 46 14.69 -17.87 5.42
CA THR A 46 15.60 -16.76 5.19
C THR A 46 16.24 -16.91 3.82
N ILE A 47 16.06 -15.92 2.94
CA ILE A 47 16.58 -15.95 1.57
C ILE A 47 17.46 -14.73 1.36
N LYS A 48 18.68 -14.96 0.91
CA LYS A 48 19.59 -13.92 0.40
C LYS A 48 19.92 -14.23 -1.04
N ALA A 49 19.47 -13.40 -1.99
CA ALA A 49 19.81 -13.61 -3.39
C ALA A 49 20.02 -12.33 -4.18
N SER A 50 20.83 -12.32 -5.23
CA SER A 50 20.89 -11.14 -6.10
C SER A 50 19.57 -11.02 -6.88
N PHE A 51 19.11 -12.13 -7.45
CA PHE A 51 17.84 -12.25 -8.14
C PHE A 51 17.00 -13.34 -7.48
N TYR A 52 15.78 -12.99 -7.08
CA TYR A 52 14.81 -13.94 -6.56
C TYR A 52 13.51 -13.82 -7.34
N VAL A 53 13.09 -14.92 -7.98
CA VAL A 53 11.82 -15.03 -8.69
C VAL A 53 11.04 -16.18 -8.10
N CYS A 54 9.77 -15.95 -7.78
CA CYS A 54 8.96 -17.02 -7.21
C CYS A 54 7.48 -16.96 -7.53
N ALA A 55 6.87 -18.13 -7.73
CA ALA A 55 5.44 -18.34 -7.82
C ALA A 55 5.02 -19.27 -6.68
N LEU A 56 4.24 -18.77 -5.72
CA LEU A 56 4.10 -19.51 -4.46
C LEU A 56 2.73 -19.42 -3.79
N THR A 57 2.29 -20.55 -3.23
CA THR A 57 1.08 -20.67 -2.43
C THR A 57 1.42 -21.11 -1.01
N TYR A 58 0.85 -20.43 0.00
CA TYR A 58 1.20 -20.67 1.40
C TYR A 58 0.01 -20.63 2.35
N ALA A 59 0.09 -21.49 3.36
CA ALA A 59 -0.56 -21.31 4.64
C ALA A 59 0.49 -21.23 5.76
N ASN A 60 0.32 -20.32 6.72
CA ASN A 60 1.13 -20.19 7.93
C ASN A 60 2.64 -20.05 7.63
N SER A 61 3.09 -18.85 7.25
CA SER A 61 4.49 -18.65 6.87
C SER A 61 5.14 -17.42 7.49
N GLN A 62 6.43 -17.57 7.83
CA GLN A 62 7.32 -16.49 8.26
C GLN A 62 8.51 -16.39 7.33
N ARG A 63 8.80 -15.19 6.82
CA ARG A 63 9.90 -15.00 5.86
C ARG A 63 10.69 -13.72 6.03
N THR A 64 11.99 -13.87 5.83
CA THR A 64 12.93 -12.77 5.66
C THR A 64 13.61 -12.91 4.30
N ILE A 65 13.44 -11.90 3.45
CA ILE A 65 14.00 -11.89 2.09
C ILE A 65 14.89 -10.65 1.94
N LYS A 66 16.14 -10.87 1.53
CA LYS A 66 17.05 -9.83 1.08
C LYS A 66 17.44 -10.11 -0.37
N ALA A 67 17.05 -9.22 -1.29
CA ALA A 67 17.47 -9.36 -2.67
C ALA A 67 17.84 -8.05 -3.35
N SER A 68 18.54 -8.08 -4.48
CA SER A 68 18.64 -6.88 -5.33
C SER A 68 17.37 -6.74 -6.15
N PHE A 69 16.95 -7.83 -6.80
CA PHE A 69 15.71 -7.94 -7.55
C PHE A 69 14.85 -9.04 -6.97
N TYR A 70 13.61 -8.69 -6.62
CA TYR A 70 12.62 -9.66 -6.15
C TYR A 70 11.34 -9.54 -6.97
N VAL A 71 10.98 -10.63 -7.64
CA VAL A 71 9.73 -10.74 -8.41
C VAL A 71 8.92 -11.89 -7.83
N CYS A 72 7.63 -11.67 -7.59
CA CYS A 72 6.81 -12.73 -7.04
C CYS A 72 5.33 -12.67 -7.44
N ALA A 73 4.75 -13.83 -7.69
CA ALA A 73 3.31 -14.04 -7.85
C ALA A 73 2.85 -14.98 -6.74
N LEU A 74 1.96 -14.52 -5.87
CA LEU A 74 1.77 -15.25 -4.62
C LEU A 74 0.37 -15.19 -4.00
N THR A 75 -0.03 -16.33 -3.40
CA THR A 75 -1.28 -16.49 -2.65
C THR A 75 -1.01 -16.95 -1.23
N TYR A 76 -1.62 -16.32 -0.22
CA TYR A 76 -1.38 -16.65 1.18
C TYR A 76 -2.62 -16.58 2.07
N ALA A 77 -2.60 -17.45 3.07
CA ALA A 77 -3.27 -17.25 4.34
C ALA A 77 -2.23 -17.19 5.48
N ASN A 78 -2.45 -16.31 6.46
CA ASN A 78 -1.69 -16.25 7.72
C ASN A 78 -0.17 -16.12 7.50
N SER A 79 0.31 -14.92 7.16
CA SER A 79 1.73 -14.71 6.85
C SER A 79 2.36 -13.48 7.49
N GLN A 80 3.62 -13.63 7.90
CA GLN A 80 4.49 -12.57 8.38
C GLN A 80 5.72 -12.45 7.47
N ARG A 81 6.01 -11.24 7.00
CA ARG A 81 7.14 -11.02 6.08
C ARG A 81 7.92 -9.74 6.30
N THR A 82 9.23 -9.89 6.17
CA THR A 82 10.18 -8.79 6.06
C THR A 82 10.92 -8.90 4.74
N ILE A 83 10.80 -7.88 3.90
CA ILE A 83 11.42 -7.82 2.57
C ILE A 83 12.32 -6.59 2.49
N LYS A 84 13.58 -6.81 2.10
CA LYS A 84 14.50 -5.75 1.70
C LYS A 84 14.93 -6.02 0.25
N ALA A 85 14.57 -5.13 -0.66
CA ALA A 85 14.97 -5.23 -2.05
C ALA A 85 15.44 -3.90 -2.64
N SER A 86 16.21 -3.89 -3.74
CA SER A 86 16.36 -2.66 -4.52
C SER A 86 15.11 -2.49 -5.40
N PHE A 87 14.75 -3.55 -6.12
CA PHE A 87 13.55 -3.63 -6.93
C PHE A 87 12.65 -4.75 -6.42
N TYR A 88 11.41 -4.41 -6.13
CA TYR A 88 10.40 -5.38 -5.72
C TYR A 88 9.16 -5.26 -6.59
N VAL A 89 8.83 -6.33 -7.29
CA VAL A 89 7.61 -6.45 -8.10
C VAL A 89 6.79 -7.60 -7.58
N CYS A 90 5.49 -7.38 -7.39
CA CYS A 90 4.64 -8.44 -6.88
C CYS A 90 3.18 -8.36 -7.35
N ALA A 91 2.61 -9.53 -7.64
CA ALA A 91 1.19 -9.74 -7.86
C ALA A 91 0.67 -10.69 -6.79
N LEU A 92 -0.26 -10.23 -5.94
CA LEU A 92 -0.51 -10.97 -4.70
C LEU A 92 -1.96 -10.96 -4.19
N THR A 93 -2.37 -12.10 -3.63
CA THR A 93 -3.66 -12.30 -2.96
C THR A 93 -3.46 -12.79 -1.53
N TYR A 94 -4.16 -12.18 -0.55
CA TYR A 94 -3.97 -12.48 0.86
C TYR A 94 -5.23 -12.48 1.70
N ALA A 95 -5.22 -13.36 2.70
CA ALA A 95 -5.92 -13.20 3.96
C ALA A 95 -4.94 -13.16 5.14
N ASN A 96 -5.21 -12.31 6.14
CA ASN A 96 -4.52 -12.28 7.44
C ASN A 96 -2.99 -12.16 7.31
N SER A 97 -2.48 -10.96 7.01
CA SER A 97 -1.04 -10.77 6.80
C SER A 97 -0.44 -9.54 7.48
N GLN A 98 0.80 -9.69 7.94
CA GLN A 98 1.64 -8.62 8.46
C GLN A 98 2.91 -8.48 7.61
N ARG A 99 3.23 -7.26 7.18
CA ARG A 99 4.38 -7.03 6.31
C ARG A 99 5.16 -5.76 6.59
N THR A 100 6.47 -5.91 6.49
CA THR A 100 7.43 -4.81 6.44
C THR A 100 8.22 -4.90 5.14
N ILE A 101 8.13 -3.85 4.31
CA ILE A 101 8.80 -3.78 3.02
C ILE A 101 9.69 -2.55 2.99
N LYS A 102 10.97 -2.75 2.67
CA LYS A 102 11.92 -1.69 2.32
C LYS A 102 12.41 -1.92 0.90
N ALA A 103 12.12 -0.99 0.00
CA ALA A 103 12.57 -1.05 -1.39
C ALA A 103 13.07 0.29 -1.90
N SER A 104 13.87 0.33 -2.97
CA SER A 104 14.05 1.57 -3.73
C SER A 104 12.84 1.76 -4.66
N PHE A 105 12.52 0.72 -5.42
CA PHE A 105 11.35 0.66 -6.30
C PHE A 105 10.44 -0.48 -5.86
N TYR A 106 9.18 -0.15 -5.61
CA TYR A 106 8.16 -1.12 -5.27
C TYR A 106 6.96 -0.99 -6.19
N VAL A 107 6.66 -2.05 -6.93
CA VAL A 107 5.48 -2.14 -7.80
C VAL A 107 4.63 -3.31 -7.33
N CYS A 108 3.32 -3.07 -7.20
CA CYS A 108 2.45 -4.14 -6.75
C CYS A 108 1.01 -4.07 -7.27
N ALA A 109 0.46 -5.22 -7.62
CA ALA A 109 -0.95 -5.41 -7.91
C ALA A 109 -1.53 -6.38 -6.88
N LEU A 110 -2.51 -5.97 -6.07
CA LEU A 110 -2.82 -6.72 -4.87
C LEU A 110 -4.28 -6.73 -4.44
N THR A 111 -4.73 -7.87 -3.91
CA THR A 111 -6.05 -8.08 -3.31
C THR A 111 -5.92 -8.60 -1.87
N TYR A 112 -6.67 -8.02 -0.92
CA TYR A 112 -6.55 -8.35 0.50
C TYR A 112 -7.86 -8.39 1.27
N ALA A 113 -7.87 -9.28 2.25
CA ALA A 113 -8.63 -9.15 3.48
C ALA A 113 -7.69 -9.14 4.69
N ASN A 114 -8.00 -8.31 5.70
CA ASN A 114 -7.35 -8.32 7.03
C ASN A 114 -5.81 -8.21 6.97
N SER A 115 -5.29 -7.00 6.75
CA SER A 115 -3.83 -6.81 6.63
C SER A 115 -3.26 -5.60 7.34
N GLN A 116 -2.04 -5.77 7.86
CA GLN A 116 -1.21 -4.72 8.44
C GLN A 116 0.08 -4.56 7.64
N ARG A 117 0.41 -3.32 7.23
CA ARG A 117 1.61 -3.07 6.42
C ARG A 117 2.36 -1.81 6.77
N THR A 118 3.68 -1.95 6.73
CA THR A 118 4.63 -0.85 6.75
C THR A 118 5.48 -0.90 5.49
N ILE A 119 5.44 0.16 4.69
CA ILE A 119 6.17 0.27 3.42
C ILE A 119 7.07 1.50 3.47
N LYS A 120 8.35 1.30 3.19
CA LYS A 120 9.32 2.37 2.92
C LYS A 120 9.89 2.17 1.52
N ALA A 121 9.62 3.13 0.63
CA ALA A 121 10.11 3.09 -0.74
C ALA A 121 10.67 4.45 -1.18
N SER A 122 11.49 4.51 -2.22
CA SER A 122 11.70 5.77 -2.94
C SER A 122 10.55 5.98 -3.92
N PHE A 123 10.26 4.97 -4.72
CA PHE A 123 9.14 4.92 -5.65
C PHE A 123 8.21 3.77 -5.28
N TYR A 124 6.93 4.10 -5.08
CA TYR A 124 5.91 3.11 -4.80
C TYR A 124 4.75 3.27 -5.79
N VAL A 125 4.48 2.22 -6.56
CA VAL A 125 3.35 2.15 -7.49
C VAL A 125 2.47 0.98 -7.09
N CYS A 126 1.17 1.21 -7.00
CA CYS A 126 0.26 0.14 -6.62
C CYS A 126 -1.14 0.24 -7.21
N ALA A 127 -1.68 -0.92 -7.60
CA ALA A 127 -3.08 -1.11 -7.96
C ALA A 127 -3.70 -2.09 -6.98
N LEU A 128 -4.71 -1.69 -6.21
CA LEU A 128 -5.08 -2.47 -5.04
C LEU A 128 -6.56 -2.48 -4.67
N THR A 129 -7.04 -3.63 -4.21
CA THR A 129 -8.39 -3.85 -3.67
C THR A 129 -8.32 -4.40 -2.24
N TYR A 130 -9.11 -3.85 -1.32
CA TYR A 130 -9.06 -4.21 0.10
C TYR A 130 -10.41 -4.28 0.80
N ALA A 131 -10.47 -5.21 1.76
CA ALA A 131 -11.30 -5.11 2.95
C ALA A 131 -10.41 -5.13 4.21
N ASN A 132 -10.75 -4.32 5.21
CA ASN A 132 -10.16 -4.35 6.57
C ASN A 132 -8.62 -4.25 6.58
N SER A 133 -8.07 -3.04 6.45
CA SER A 133 -6.60 -2.87 6.43
C SER A 133 -6.07 -1.67 7.19
N GLN A 134 -4.87 -1.85 7.76
CA GLN A 134 -4.07 -0.81 8.41
C GLN A 134 -2.74 -0.64 7.68
N ARG A 135 -2.39 0.61 7.33
CA ARG A 135 -1.16 0.87 6.57
C ARG A 135 -0.42 2.14 6.97
N THR A 136 0.90 1.99 6.97
CA THR A 136 1.85 3.09 7.04
C THR A 136 2.75 3.07 5.81
N ILE A 137 2.75 4.15 5.04
CA ILE A 137 3.53 4.29 3.81
C ILE A 137 4.42 5.52 3.93
N LYS A 138 5.72 5.32 3.71
CA LYS A 138 6.69 6.40 3.50
C LYS A 138 7.32 6.24 2.12
N ALA A 139 7.11 7.20 1.24
CA ALA A 139 7.66 7.21 -0.11
C ALA A 139 8.23 8.58 -0.49
N SER A 140 9.10 8.66 -1.50
CA SER A 140 9.34 9.95 -2.16
C SER A 140 8.23 10.19 -3.19
N PHE A 141 7.98 9.18 -4.03
CA PHE A 141 6.90 9.17 -5.01
C PHE A 141 5.96 8.01 -4.71
N TYR A 142 4.68 8.32 -4.57
CA TYR A 142 3.64 7.32 -4.37
C TYR A 142 2.53 7.51 -5.39
N VAL A 143 2.31 6.50 -6.22
CA VAL A 143 1.22 6.45 -7.19
C VAL A 143 0.33 5.27 -6.87
N CYS A 144 -0.98 5.50 -6.85
CA CYS A 144 -1.90 4.42 -6.53
C CYS A 144 -3.29 4.53 -7.17
N ALA A 145 -3.82 3.40 -7.60
CA ALA A 145 -5.20 3.23 -8.05
C ALA A 145 -5.87 2.21 -7.14
N LEU A 146 -6.92 2.59 -6.40
CA LEU A 146 -7.33 1.78 -5.26
C LEU A 146 -8.84 1.77 -4.94
N THR A 147 -9.32 0.61 -4.50
CA THR A 147 -10.68 0.40 -4.00
C THR A 147 -10.67 -0.18 -2.58
N TYR A 148 -11.49 0.36 -1.67
CA TYR A 148 -11.50 -0.07 -0.25
C TYR A 148 -12.88 -0.11 0.38
N ALA A 149 -13.00 -1.06 1.31
CA ALA A 149 -13.88 -0.98 2.46
C ALA A 149 -13.06 -1.06 3.77
N ASN A 150 -13.44 -0.29 4.79
CA ASN A 150 -12.92 -0.40 6.16
C ASN A 150 -11.38 -0.29 6.25
N SER A 151 -10.83 0.92 6.15
CA SER A 151 -9.36 1.08 6.17
C SER A 151 -8.85 2.27 6.99
N GLN A 152 -7.68 2.07 7.62
CA GLN A 152 -6.92 3.08 8.33
C GLN A 152 -5.56 3.27 7.64
N ARG A 153 -5.20 4.52 7.32
CA ARG A 153 -3.93 4.81 6.65
C ARG A 153 -3.22 6.06 7.10
N THR A 154 -1.90 5.93 7.16
CA THR A 154 -0.96 7.03 7.31
C THR A 154 0.00 7.04 6.13
N ILE A 155 0.03 8.13 5.37
CA ILE A 155 0.86 8.29 4.18
C ILE A 155 1.75 9.52 4.38
N LYS A 156 3.07 9.34 4.20
CA LYS A 156 4.05 10.41 4.05
C LYS A 156 4.73 10.28 2.70
N ALA A 157 4.55 11.27 1.84
CA ALA A 157 5.16 11.31 0.51
C ALA A 157 5.76 12.68 0.21
N SER A 158 6.67 12.80 -0.76
CA SER A 158 6.95 14.10 -1.38
C SER A 158 5.89 14.37 -2.44
N PHE A 159 5.68 13.39 -3.33
CA PHE A 159 4.65 13.40 -4.36
C PHE A 159 3.70 12.24 -4.14
N TYR A 160 2.42 12.54 -4.04
CA TYR A 160 1.37 11.56 -3.92
C TYR A 160 0.31 11.76 -5.00
N VAL A 161 0.11 10.75 -5.84
CA VAL A 161 -0.92 10.73 -6.87
C VAL A 161 -1.83 9.55 -6.62
N CYS A 162 -3.14 9.79 -6.63
CA CYS A 162 -4.07 8.70 -6.37
C CYS A 162 -5.43 8.83 -7.08
N ALA A 163 -5.93 7.71 -7.58
CA ALA A 163 -7.29 7.55 -8.08
C ALA A 163 -8.00 6.52 -7.21
N LEU A 164 -9.07 6.91 -6.49
CA LEU A 164 -9.54 6.08 -5.38
C LEU A 164 -11.05 6.07 -5.14
N THR A 165 -11.55 4.90 -4.76
CA THR A 165 -12.95 4.68 -4.32
C THR A 165 -13.00 4.07 -2.92
N TYR A 166 -13.87 4.60 -2.05
CA TYR A 166 -13.93 4.20 -0.64
C TYR A 166 -15.33 4.11 -0.06
N ALA A 167 -15.47 3.15 0.86
CA ALA A 167 -16.42 3.21 1.96
C ALA A 167 -15.67 3.05 3.31
N ASN A 168 -16.12 3.76 4.35
CA ASN A 168 -15.69 3.57 5.75
C ASN A 168 -14.17 3.65 5.93
N SER A 169 -13.58 4.85 5.87
CA SER A 169 -12.11 4.98 5.98
C SER A 169 -11.63 6.17 6.81
N GLN A 170 -10.49 5.97 7.48
CA GLN A 170 -9.75 6.98 8.23
C GLN A 170 -8.36 7.19 7.65
N ARG A 171 -7.99 8.44 7.37
CA ARG A 171 -6.74 8.74 6.66
C ARG A 171 -6.03 9.99 7.15
N THR A 172 -4.73 9.85 7.28
CA THR A 172 -3.79 10.95 7.51
C THR A 172 -2.77 10.98 6.38
N ILE A 173 -2.71 12.10 5.66
CA ILE A 173 -1.82 12.28 4.50
C ILE A 173 -0.94 13.50 4.76
N LYS A 174 0.37 13.33 4.65
CA LYS A 174 1.35 14.41 4.57
C LYS A 174 2.10 14.31 3.24
N ALA A 175 1.96 15.30 2.39
CA ALA A 175 2.65 15.38 1.10
C ALA A 175 3.26 16.76 0.87
N SER A 176 4.21 16.91 -0.05
CA SER A 176 4.51 18.24 -0.61
C SER A 176 3.51 18.53 -1.73
N PHE A 177 3.35 17.58 -2.65
CA PHE A 177 2.37 17.62 -3.74
C PHE A 177 1.41 16.46 -3.60
N TYR A 178 0.12 16.77 -3.57
CA TYR A 178 -0.93 15.78 -3.51
C TYR A 178 -1.94 16.01 -4.63
N VAL A 179 -2.07 15.03 -5.53
CA VAL A 179 -3.05 15.02 -6.62
C VAL A 179 -3.97 13.84 -6.43
N CYS A 180 -5.27 14.08 -6.55
CA CYS A 180 -6.22 12.99 -6.37
C CYS A 180 -7.55 13.13 -7.12
N ALA A 181 -8.07 12.01 -7.61
CA ALA A 181 -9.42 11.89 -8.16
C ALA A 181 -10.17 10.83 -7.35
N LEU A 182 -11.26 11.20 -6.68
CA LEU A 182 -11.74 10.39 -5.58
C LEU A 182 -13.27 10.35 -5.38
N THR A 183 -13.76 9.17 -5.03
CA THR A 183 -15.16 8.94 -4.61
C THR A 183 -15.21 8.34 -3.20
N TYR A 184 -16.05 8.91 -2.31
CA TYR A 184 -16.18 8.46 -0.91
C TYR A 184 -17.61 8.36 -0.41
N ALA A 185 -17.82 7.38 0.46
CA ALA A 185 -18.87 7.41 1.48
C ALA A 185 -18.26 7.16 2.87
N ASN A 186 -18.79 7.82 3.90
CA ASN A 186 -18.47 7.56 5.31
C ASN A 186 -16.96 7.62 5.62
N SER A 187 -16.34 8.80 5.52
CA SER A 187 -14.88 8.92 5.66
C SER A 187 -14.42 10.07 6.55
N GLN A 188 -13.30 9.86 7.25
CA GLN A 188 -12.59 10.87 8.02
C GLN A 188 -11.18 11.08 7.46
N ARG A 189 -10.83 12.34 7.17
CA ARG A 189 -9.55 12.66 6.54
C ARG A 189 -8.86 13.89 7.12
N THR A 190 -7.57 13.75 7.34
CA THR A 190 -6.65 14.85 7.64
C THR A 190 -5.57 14.91 6.57
N ILE A 191 -5.48 16.03 5.88
CA ILE A 191 -4.52 16.25 4.78
C ILE A 191 -3.67 17.48 5.11
N LYS A 192 -2.35 17.31 5.05
CA LYS A 192 -1.38 18.40 5.04
C LYS A 192 -0.56 18.33 3.75
N ALA A 193 -0.66 19.34 2.91
CA ALA A 193 0.10 19.43 1.67
C ALA A 193 0.69 20.83 1.47
N SER A 194 1.69 21.01 0.62
CA SER A 194 2.02 22.36 0.12
C SER A 194 1.09 22.68 -1.04
N PHE A 195 0.97 21.76 -1.99
CA PHE A 195 0.05 21.82 -3.12
C PHE A 195 -0.92 20.66 -3.07
N TYR A 196 -2.21 20.98 -3.08
CA TYR A 196 -3.27 19.98 -3.11
C TYR A 196 -4.20 20.25 -4.29
N VAL A 197 -4.31 19.28 -5.19
CA VAL A 197 -5.22 19.30 -6.33
C VAL A 197 -6.15 18.11 -6.22
N CYS A 198 -7.46 18.34 -6.32
CA CYS A 198 -8.41 17.25 -6.24
C CYS A 198 -9.66 17.41 -7.08
N ALA A 199 -10.16 16.28 -7.57
CA ALA A 199 -11.53 16.11 -8.03
C ALA A 199 -12.22 15.13 -7.08
N LEU A 200 -13.29 15.55 -6.39
CA LEU A 200 -13.89 14.77 -5.32
C LEU A 200 -15.41 14.68 -5.44
N THR A 201 -15.90 13.45 -5.31
CA THR A 201 -17.31 13.15 -4.99
C THR A 201 -17.37 12.53 -3.61
N TYR A 202 -18.16 13.09 -2.69
CA TYR A 202 -18.26 12.52 -1.33
C TYR A 202 -19.61 12.67 -0.65
N ALA A 203 -19.98 11.65 0.11
CA ALA A 203 -21.15 11.66 1.00
C ALA A 203 -20.72 11.33 2.44
N ASN A 204 -21.41 11.91 3.44
CA ASN A 204 -21.27 11.58 4.87
C ASN A 204 -19.82 11.58 5.35
N SER A 205 -19.06 12.66 5.08
CA SER A 205 -17.62 12.69 5.36
C SER A 205 -17.19 13.90 6.19
N GLN A 206 -16.14 13.72 7.00
CA GLN A 206 -15.46 14.78 7.77
C GLN A 206 -14.05 14.98 7.25
N ARG A 207 -13.66 16.24 6.99
CA ARG A 207 -12.36 16.55 6.40
C ARG A 207 -11.70 17.79 7.01
N THR A 208 -10.42 17.65 7.29
CA THR A 208 -9.52 18.74 7.67
C THR A 208 -8.38 18.82 6.66
N ILE A 209 -8.26 19.95 5.98
CA ILE A 209 -7.24 20.19 4.96
C ILE A 209 -6.42 21.41 5.36
N LYS A 210 -5.09 21.27 5.36
CA LYS A 210 -4.14 22.38 5.44
C LYS A 210 -3.24 22.35 4.20
N ALA A 211 -3.33 23.36 3.35
CA ALA A 211 -2.49 23.46 2.16
C ALA A 211 -2.06 24.88 1.86
N SER A 212 -0.87 25.12 1.29
CA SER A 212 -0.54 26.47 0.81
C SER A 212 -1.38 26.83 -0.42
N PHE A 213 -1.48 25.89 -1.35
CA PHE A 213 -2.31 25.99 -2.55
C PHE A 213 -3.31 24.84 -2.58
N TYR A 214 -4.60 25.17 -2.69
CA TYR A 214 -5.66 24.20 -2.81
C TYR A 214 -6.54 24.47 -4.04
N VAL A 215 -6.57 23.51 -4.95
CA VAL A 215 -7.42 23.53 -6.15
C VAL A 215 -8.38 22.36 -6.09
N CYS A 216 -9.67 22.63 -6.28
CA CYS A 216 -10.69 21.59 -6.22
C CYS A 216 -11.81 21.69 -7.27
N ALA A 217 -12.31 20.52 -7.66
CA ALA A 217 -13.63 20.36 -8.27
C ALA A 217 -14.43 19.38 -7.39
N LEU A 218 -15.55 19.83 -6.83
CA LEU A 218 -16.23 19.11 -5.75
C LEU A 218 -17.71 18.90 -6.00
N THR A 219 -18.17 17.70 -5.65
CA THR A 219 -19.57 17.35 -5.48
C THR A 219 -19.75 16.70 -4.12
N TYR A 220 -20.68 17.17 -3.28
CA TYR A 220 -20.89 16.56 -1.97
C TYR A 220 -22.29 16.64 -1.37
N ALA A 221 -22.57 15.70 -0.47
CA ALA A 221 -23.78 15.67 0.34
C ALA A 221 -23.47 15.34 1.80
N ASN A 222 -24.18 15.97 2.73
CA ASN A 222 -24.18 15.68 4.17
C ASN A 222 -22.77 15.56 4.77
N SER A 223 -21.90 16.56 4.53
CA SER A 223 -20.49 16.47 4.89
C SER A 223 -19.99 17.73 5.59
N GLN A 224 -19.01 17.55 6.49
CA GLN A 224 -18.38 18.63 7.24
C GLN A 224 -16.94 18.84 6.76
N ARG A 225 -16.52 20.09 6.65
CA ARG A 225 -15.17 20.40 6.14
C ARG A 225 -14.57 21.64 6.80
N THR A 226 -13.29 21.52 7.13
CA THR A 226 -12.43 22.63 7.55
C THR A 226 -11.22 22.70 6.61
N ILE A 227 -11.09 23.80 5.88
CA ILE A 227 -9.93 24.08 5.01
C ILE A 227 -9.18 25.29 5.55
N LYS A 228 -7.86 25.17 5.65
CA LYS A 228 -6.94 26.31 5.78
C LYS A 228 -6.03 26.36 4.57
N ALA A 229 -6.09 27.43 3.77
CA ALA A 229 -5.18 27.59 2.64
C ALA A 229 -4.77 29.03 2.32
N SER A 230 -3.54 29.24 1.84
CA SER A 230 -3.14 30.59 1.42
C SER A 230 -3.81 30.98 0.10
N PHE A 231 -3.94 30.01 -0.82
CA PHE A 231 -4.60 30.17 -2.10
C PHE A 231 -5.65 29.08 -2.30
N TYR A 232 -6.87 29.48 -2.66
CA TYR A 232 -8.01 28.58 -2.79
C TYR A 232 -8.80 28.81 -4.08
N VAL A 233 -8.86 27.78 -4.92
CA VAL A 233 -9.68 27.76 -6.15
C VAL A 233 -10.59 26.54 -6.08
N CYS A 234 -11.90 26.75 -6.25
CA CYS A 234 -12.83 25.63 -6.25
C CYS A 234 -14.05 25.81 -7.14
N ALA A 235 -14.35 24.78 -7.94
CA ALA A 235 -15.64 24.61 -8.60
C ALA A 235 -16.56 23.73 -7.74
N LEU A 236 -17.77 24.19 -7.45
CA LEU A 236 -18.68 23.54 -6.49
C LEU A 236 -20.03 23.17 -7.11
N THR A 237 -20.42 21.90 -6.98
CA THR A 237 -21.75 21.42 -7.39
C THR A 237 -22.47 20.79 -6.20
N TYR A 238 -23.53 21.44 -5.74
CA TYR A 238 -24.42 21.06 -4.62
C TYR A 238 -23.77 21.04 -3.21
N ALA A 239 -24.45 21.64 -2.23
CA ALA A 239 -23.97 21.71 -0.84
C ALA A 239 -25.11 21.53 0.16
N ARG A 240 -25.06 20.45 0.95
CA ARG A 240 -25.75 20.31 2.24
C ARG A 240 -24.73 19.92 3.31
N GLY A 241 -24.55 20.75 4.33
CA GLY A 241 -23.63 20.55 5.46
C GLY A 241 -22.73 21.76 5.76
N PRO A 242 -22.23 21.93 7.00
CA PRO A 242 -21.42 23.08 7.38
C PRO A 242 -20.00 22.98 6.80
N SER A 243 -19.53 24.09 6.22
CA SER A 243 -18.18 24.21 5.68
C SER A 243 -17.50 25.47 6.20
N ILE A 244 -16.32 25.30 6.80
CA ILE A 244 -15.44 26.40 7.24
C ILE A 244 -14.25 26.43 6.29
N THR A 245 -14.08 27.56 5.60
CA THR A 245 -12.94 27.80 4.72
C THR A 245 -12.25 29.06 5.20
N ASP A 246 -11.04 28.90 5.70
CA ASP A 246 -10.14 29.97 6.11
C ASP A 246 -9.05 30.05 5.03
N ALA A 247 -9.27 30.95 4.07
CA ALA A 247 -8.35 31.13 2.97
C ALA A 247 -7.78 32.56 2.98
N GLY A 248 -6.50 32.70 2.60
CA GLY A 248 -5.89 34.01 2.35
C GLY A 248 -6.57 34.75 1.20
N ASP A 249 -6.01 35.90 0.80
CA ASP A 249 -6.63 36.94 -0.07
C ASP A 249 -7.18 36.50 -1.44
N TRP A 250 -7.05 35.23 -1.83
CA TRP A 250 -7.40 34.71 -3.15
C TRP A 250 -8.34 33.50 -3.05
N ILE A 251 -9.65 33.79 -3.04
CA ILE A 251 -10.74 32.82 -3.15
C ILE A 251 -11.41 32.98 -4.51
N ILE A 252 -11.32 31.95 -5.36
CA ILE A 252 -12.10 31.88 -6.60
C ILE A 252 -13.09 30.73 -6.47
N ARG A 253 -14.39 31.06 -6.48
CA ARG A 253 -15.49 30.09 -6.53
C ARG A 253 -16.10 30.14 -7.93
N LEU A 254 -16.05 29.00 -8.63
CA LEU A 254 -16.66 28.80 -9.95
C LEU A 254 -17.93 27.94 -9.82
#